data_AF-A0A0A9XGN6-F1
#
_entry.id   AF-A0A0A9XGN6-F1
#
_cell.length_a   1.000
_cell.length_b   1.000
_cell.length_c   1.000
_cell.angle_alpha   90.00
_cell.angle_beta   90.00
_cell.angle_gamma   90.00
#
_symmetry.space_group_name_H-M   'P 1'
#
loop_
_entity.id
_entity.type
_entity.pdbx_description
1 polymer ?
#
loop_
_entity_poly.entity_id
_entity_poly.type
_entity_poly.pdbx_seq_one_letter_code
_entity_poly.pdbx_strand_id
1 'polypeptide(L)'
;PLNGFRHGAGDRRCRRCGYQSETLAHVLNHCLPMSAHLQNRHNAIVARIKKAAAYRSWEVMGENTSVDGSLLRPDLTLRKGRQVLIIDVTIPFENRQEAFTAAREEKLRKYATVRAALRQDGLEASIHPILVGSLGTWDTANDKSLLRLVTAKFLRTMSRLMVCDTIAWSRCMYMQHISGRQQRPVQWSGAREPADAADPRTDNDVSTTALAEE
;
A
#
# COMPACT_ATOMS: atom_id res chain seq x y z
N PRO A 1 -24.93 4.05 7.78
CA PRO A 1 -23.82 4.63 8.57
C PRO A 1 -22.89 3.52 9.08
N LEU A 2 -21.63 3.83 9.42
CA LEU A 2 -20.76 2.91 10.13
C LEU A 2 -21.23 2.74 11.59
N ASN A 3 -21.04 1.55 12.16
CA ASN A 3 -21.54 1.18 13.49
C ASN A 3 -20.90 2.01 14.61
N GLY A 4 -19.64 2.44 14.46
CA GLY A 4 -18.95 3.26 15.45
C GLY A 4 -19.56 4.65 15.67
N PHE A 5 -20.43 5.12 14.76
CA PHE A 5 -21.11 6.43 14.85
C PHE A 5 -22.63 6.31 15.04
N ARG A 6 -23.15 5.12 15.37
CA ARG A 6 -24.56 4.96 15.73
C ARG A 6 -24.85 5.62 17.08
N HIS A 7 -25.94 6.37 17.17
CA HIS A 7 -26.46 6.86 18.44
C HIS A 7 -27.18 5.73 19.21
N GLY A 8 -27.11 5.75 20.54
CA GLY A 8 -27.74 4.76 21.42
C GLY A 8 -26.90 3.49 21.71
N ALA A 9 -27.55 2.48 22.29
CA ALA A 9 -26.93 1.23 22.76
C ALA A 9 -26.72 0.15 21.68
N GLY A 10 -26.71 0.53 20.39
CA GLY A 10 -26.52 -0.41 19.29
C GLY A 10 -25.10 -0.98 19.22
N ASP A 11 -24.94 -2.16 18.62
CA ASP A 11 -23.62 -2.78 18.41
C ASP A 11 -22.71 -1.85 17.59
N ARG A 12 -21.56 -1.50 18.17
CA ARG A 12 -20.54 -0.63 17.57
C ARG A 12 -19.47 -1.42 16.82
N ARG A 13 -19.44 -2.74 16.98
CA ARG A 13 -18.42 -3.59 16.37
C ARG A 13 -18.47 -3.53 14.85
N CYS A 14 -17.32 -3.78 14.24
CA CYS A 14 -17.18 -3.88 12.80
C CYS A 14 -18.08 -4.99 12.24
N ARG A 15 -18.95 -4.64 11.29
CA ARG A 15 -19.88 -5.61 10.66
C ARG A 15 -19.18 -6.68 9.83
N ARG A 16 -17.88 -6.48 9.53
CA ARG A 16 -17.08 -7.38 8.69
C ARG A 16 -16.14 -8.26 9.49
N CYS A 17 -15.46 -7.72 10.49
CA CYS A 17 -14.43 -8.45 11.24
C CYS A 17 -14.61 -8.47 12.76
N GLY A 18 -15.69 -7.89 13.30
CA GLY A 18 -15.97 -7.90 14.73
C GLY A 18 -15.11 -6.97 15.59
N TYR A 19 -14.19 -6.18 15.01
CA TYR A 19 -13.38 -5.20 15.75
C TYR A 19 -14.24 -4.25 16.60
N GLN A 20 -13.75 -3.86 17.79
CA GLN A 20 -14.52 -3.18 18.83
C GLN A 20 -15.32 -1.93 18.39
N SER A 21 -14.82 -1.18 17.40
CA SER A 21 -15.52 -0.01 16.87
C SER A 21 -15.33 0.12 15.36
N GLU A 22 -16.44 0.09 14.63
CA GLU A 22 -16.48 0.32 13.18
C GLU A 22 -16.32 1.82 12.86
N THR A 23 -15.10 2.34 12.98
CA THR A 23 -14.76 3.71 12.61
C THR A 23 -14.22 3.79 11.18
N LEU A 24 -14.19 4.98 10.60
CA LEU A 24 -13.56 5.18 9.30
C LEU A 24 -12.06 4.83 9.35
N ALA A 25 -11.37 5.17 10.44
CA ALA A 25 -9.97 4.80 10.65
C ALA A 25 -9.76 3.28 10.62
N HIS A 26 -10.64 2.52 11.27
CA HIS A 26 -10.62 1.07 11.21
C HIS A 26 -10.87 0.56 9.77
N VAL A 27 -11.96 1.00 9.14
CA VAL A 27 -12.36 0.54 7.79
C VAL A 27 -11.27 0.81 6.76
N LEU A 28 -10.66 2.00 6.80
CA LEU A 28 -9.69 2.42 5.79
C LEU A 28 -8.25 1.99 6.04
N ASN A 29 -7.89 1.48 7.23
CA ASN A 29 -6.49 1.16 7.55
C ASN A 29 -6.26 -0.18 8.25
N HIS A 30 -7.28 -0.77 8.89
CA HIS A 30 -7.08 -1.91 9.79
C HIS A 30 -8.07 -3.07 9.57
N CYS A 31 -9.10 -2.89 8.75
CA CYS A 31 -10.11 -3.93 8.55
C CYS A 31 -9.55 -5.07 7.69
N LEU A 32 -9.29 -6.24 8.31
CA LEU A 32 -8.70 -7.40 7.64
C LEU A 32 -9.45 -7.88 6.39
N PRO A 33 -10.79 -7.90 6.34
CA PRO A 33 -11.53 -8.21 5.10
C PRO A 33 -11.21 -7.26 3.94
N MET A 34 -10.68 -6.06 4.21
CA MET A 34 -10.25 -5.09 3.19
C MET A 34 -8.73 -5.14 2.92
N SER A 35 -8.00 -6.15 3.40
CA SER A 35 -6.54 -6.25 3.28
C SER A 35 -6.04 -6.18 1.83
N ALA A 36 -6.74 -6.83 0.90
CA ALA A 36 -6.41 -6.75 -0.53
C ALA A 36 -6.46 -5.30 -1.05
N HIS A 37 -7.45 -4.52 -0.61
CA HIS A 37 -7.54 -3.10 -0.96
C HIS A 37 -6.46 -2.25 -0.29
N LEU A 38 -6.15 -2.53 0.99
CA LEU A 38 -5.03 -1.89 1.69
C LEU A 38 -3.73 -2.08 0.90
N GLN A 39 -3.46 -3.32 0.48
CA GLN A 39 -2.27 -3.67 -0.30
C GLN A 39 -2.30 -3.00 -1.68
N ASN A 40 -3.43 -3.02 -2.39
CA ASN A 40 -3.53 -2.40 -3.71
C ASN A 40 -3.35 -0.88 -3.67
N ARG A 41 -3.93 -0.22 -2.65
CA ARG A 41 -3.75 1.22 -2.42
C ARG A 41 -2.27 1.57 -2.22
N HIS A 42 -1.60 0.78 -1.41
CA HIS A 42 -0.17 0.89 -1.17
C HIS A 42 0.66 0.66 -2.44
N ASN A 43 0.40 -0.44 -3.15
CA ASN A 43 1.12 -0.82 -4.36
C ASN A 43 0.95 0.20 -5.50
N ALA A 44 -0.19 0.87 -5.59
CA ALA A 44 -0.40 1.94 -6.58
C ALA A 44 0.62 3.08 -6.44
N ILE A 45 0.93 3.47 -5.20
CA ILE A 45 1.93 4.51 -4.91
C ILE A 45 3.34 3.98 -5.22
N VAL A 46 3.68 2.78 -4.75
CA VAL A 46 4.98 2.14 -5.03
C VAL A 46 5.23 2.03 -6.54
N ALA A 47 4.24 1.59 -7.31
CA ALA A 47 4.33 1.46 -8.75
C ALA A 47 4.64 2.81 -9.45
N ARG A 48 4.04 3.91 -8.99
CA ARG A 48 4.36 5.26 -9.52
C ARG A 48 5.80 5.66 -9.21
N ILE A 49 6.28 5.40 -7.99
CA ILE A 49 7.67 5.68 -7.60
C ILE A 49 8.63 4.86 -8.44
N LYS A 50 8.39 3.56 -8.56
CA LYS A 50 9.19 2.64 -9.38
C LYS A 50 9.25 3.10 -10.84
N LYS A 51 8.11 3.47 -11.43
CA LYS A 51 8.06 3.99 -12.81
C LYS A 51 8.88 5.28 -12.96
N ALA A 52 8.76 6.21 -12.01
CA ALA A 52 9.53 7.45 -12.02
C ALA A 52 11.05 7.21 -11.86
N ALA A 53 11.43 6.28 -10.99
CA ALA A 53 12.81 5.85 -10.77
C ALA A 53 13.43 5.28 -12.06
N ALA A 54 12.70 4.40 -12.75
CA ALA A 54 13.15 3.79 -14.01
C ALA A 54 13.45 4.85 -15.10
N TYR A 55 12.62 5.88 -15.25
CA TYR A 55 12.86 6.98 -16.19
C TYR A 55 14.15 7.77 -15.93
N ARG A 56 14.72 7.69 -14.73
CA ARG A 56 15.96 8.38 -14.34
C ARG A 56 17.11 7.42 -14.07
N SER A 57 17.02 6.19 -14.59
CA SER A 57 18.05 5.16 -14.52
C SER A 57 18.44 4.81 -13.08
N TRP A 58 17.45 4.79 -12.19
CA TRP A 58 17.59 4.13 -10.89
C TRP A 58 17.28 2.64 -11.07
N GLU A 59 18.15 1.80 -10.56
CA GLU A 59 17.98 0.35 -10.58
C GLU A 59 17.18 -0.10 -9.35
N VAL A 60 16.30 -1.07 -9.53
CA VAL A 60 15.59 -1.70 -8.42
C VAL A 60 16.50 -2.76 -7.81
N MET A 61 17.11 -2.44 -6.67
CA MET A 61 17.92 -3.37 -5.88
C MET A 61 17.04 -4.38 -5.14
N GLY A 62 15.83 -3.97 -4.74
CA GLY A 62 14.85 -4.84 -4.12
C GLY A 62 13.45 -4.23 -4.11
N GLU A 63 12.42 -5.07 -4.24
CA GLU A 63 11.02 -4.69 -4.12
C GLU A 63 10.34 -5.65 -3.16
N ASN A 64 9.84 -5.13 -2.03
CA ASN A 64 9.32 -5.93 -0.92
C ASN A 64 10.23 -7.12 -0.58
N THR A 65 11.54 -6.90 -0.50
CA THR A 65 12.53 -7.95 -0.21
C THR A 65 13.67 -7.39 0.64
N SER A 66 14.36 -8.27 1.34
CA SER A 66 15.56 -7.92 2.09
C SER A 66 16.71 -7.60 1.15
N VAL A 67 17.51 -6.61 1.53
CA VAL A 67 18.69 -6.13 0.77
C VAL A 67 19.97 -6.16 1.61
N ASP A 68 19.85 -6.52 2.89
CA ASP A 68 20.94 -6.58 3.88
C ASP A 68 21.01 -7.95 4.57
N GLY A 69 20.25 -8.95 4.08
CA GLY A 69 20.16 -10.27 4.69
C GLY A 69 19.29 -10.34 5.95
N SER A 70 18.71 -9.22 6.40
CA SER A 70 17.77 -9.20 7.52
C SER A 70 16.37 -9.70 7.12
N LEU A 71 15.45 -9.81 8.08
CA LEU A 71 14.03 -10.09 7.80
C LEU A 71 13.24 -8.83 7.38
N LEU A 72 13.87 -7.66 7.36
CA LEU A 72 13.21 -6.41 7.02
C LEU A 72 13.07 -6.29 5.50
N ARG A 73 11.87 -5.95 5.05
CA ARG A 73 11.50 -5.85 3.64
C ARG A 73 10.95 -4.45 3.36
N PRO A 74 11.79 -3.49 2.95
CA PRO A 74 11.32 -2.20 2.45
C PRO A 74 10.50 -2.40 1.18
N ASP A 75 9.56 -1.48 0.92
CA ASP A 75 8.71 -1.58 -0.28
C ASP A 75 9.51 -1.44 -1.56
N LEU A 76 10.48 -0.53 -1.58
CA LEU A 76 11.34 -0.31 -2.73
C LEU A 76 12.72 0.16 -2.29
N THR A 77 13.75 -0.58 -2.68
CA THR A 77 15.15 -0.16 -2.53
C THR A 77 15.72 0.15 -3.90
N LEU A 78 16.12 1.41 -4.11
CA LEU A 78 16.64 1.91 -5.38
C LEU A 78 18.12 2.19 -5.28
N ARG A 79 18.87 1.89 -6.34
CA ARG A 79 20.31 2.16 -6.43
C ARG A 79 20.66 3.00 -7.65
N LYS A 80 21.62 3.92 -7.49
CA LYS A 80 22.27 4.62 -8.59
C LYS A 80 23.73 4.88 -8.24
N GLY A 81 24.64 4.10 -8.83
CA GLY A 81 26.05 4.09 -8.44
C GLY A 81 26.21 3.66 -6.97
N ARG A 82 26.77 4.56 -6.14
CA ARG A 82 26.92 4.34 -4.69
C ARG A 82 25.69 4.76 -3.88
N GLN A 83 24.76 5.51 -4.46
CA GLN A 83 23.58 6.00 -3.73
C GLN A 83 22.52 4.92 -3.63
N VAL A 84 21.96 4.74 -2.44
CA VAL A 84 20.85 3.83 -2.19
C VAL A 84 19.71 4.55 -1.46
N LEU A 85 18.51 4.44 -2.01
CA LEU A 85 17.29 4.98 -1.40
C LEU A 85 16.43 3.81 -0.91
N ILE A 86 16.24 3.72 0.40
CA ILE A 86 15.28 2.80 1.02
C ILE A 86 13.95 3.55 1.11
N ILE A 87 13.01 3.21 0.24
CA ILE A 87 11.69 3.84 0.15
C ILE A 87 10.66 2.90 0.77
N ASP A 88 9.84 3.45 1.66
CA ASP A 88 8.72 2.73 2.26
C ASP A 88 7.49 3.65 2.27
N VAL A 89 6.39 3.16 1.72
CA VAL A 89 5.14 3.89 1.59
C VAL A 89 4.29 3.62 2.83
N THR A 90 3.77 4.68 3.43
CA THR A 90 2.89 4.57 4.59
C THR A 90 1.63 5.37 4.37
N ILE A 91 0.48 4.74 4.65
CA ILE A 91 -0.83 5.36 4.46
C ILE A 91 -1.54 5.47 5.81
N PRO A 92 -1.20 6.48 6.64
CA PRO A 92 -1.83 6.64 7.94
C PRO A 92 -3.27 7.18 7.81
N PHE A 93 -4.09 6.96 8.84
CA PHE A 93 -5.31 7.75 8.99
C PHE A 93 -4.98 9.16 9.45
N GLU A 94 -5.73 10.15 8.96
CA GLU A 94 -5.48 11.58 9.19
C GLU A 94 -6.01 12.05 10.56
N ASN A 95 -5.49 11.44 11.63
CA ASN A 95 -5.83 11.76 13.03
C ASN A 95 -4.85 12.77 13.65
N ARG A 96 -4.62 13.90 12.95
CA ARG A 96 -3.67 15.00 13.25
C ARG A 96 -2.25 14.82 12.71
N GLN A 97 -1.47 15.91 12.73
CA GLN A 97 -0.10 15.98 12.20
C GLN A 97 0.86 15.05 12.94
N GLU A 98 0.64 14.82 14.24
CA GLU A 98 1.46 13.94 15.07
C GLU A 98 1.41 12.50 14.56
N ALA A 99 0.29 12.06 13.97
CA ALA A 99 0.18 10.72 13.37
C ALA A 99 1.14 10.55 12.18
N PHE A 100 1.34 11.60 11.39
CA PHE A 100 2.29 11.58 10.27
C PHE A 100 3.73 11.59 10.78
N THR A 101 4.03 12.46 11.75
CA THR A 101 5.37 12.53 12.35
C THR A 101 5.76 11.19 12.97
N ALA A 102 4.87 10.59 13.79
CA ALA A 102 5.11 9.31 14.42
C ALA A 102 5.28 8.17 13.39
N ALA A 103 4.42 8.11 12.36
CA ALA A 103 4.54 7.09 11.30
C ALA A 103 5.88 7.21 10.53
N ARG A 104 6.34 8.44 10.28
CA ARG A 104 7.63 8.70 9.65
C ARG A 104 8.80 8.27 10.54
N GLU A 105 8.79 8.67 11.81
CA GLU A 105 9.81 8.30 12.79
C GLU A 105 9.90 6.79 12.98
N GLU A 106 8.76 6.10 13.03
CA GLU A 106 8.70 4.64 13.11
C GLU A 106 9.45 3.99 11.95
N LYS A 107 9.22 4.44 10.70
CA LYS A 107 9.89 3.89 9.52
C LYS A 107 11.38 4.23 9.48
N LEU A 108 11.76 5.44 9.89
CA LEU A 108 13.17 5.82 10.03
C LEU A 108 13.90 4.92 11.04
N ARG A 109 13.26 4.64 12.18
CA ARG A 109 13.80 3.73 13.21
C ARG A 109 13.84 2.28 12.70
N LYS A 110 12.76 1.81 12.06
CA LYS A 110 12.62 0.44 11.55
C LYS A 110 13.76 0.06 10.60
N TYR A 111 14.10 0.92 9.65
CA TYR A 111 15.13 0.64 8.65
C TYR A 111 16.51 1.21 8.98
N ALA A 112 16.72 1.69 10.21
CA ALA A 112 18.00 2.25 10.64
C ALA A 112 19.14 1.22 10.54
N THR A 113 18.87 -0.05 10.85
CA THR A 113 19.81 -1.16 10.74
C THR A 113 20.14 -1.50 9.30
N VAL A 114 19.12 -1.60 8.43
CA VAL A 114 19.30 -1.82 6.97
C VAL A 114 20.19 -0.72 6.36
N ARG A 115 19.94 0.54 6.72
CA ARG A 115 20.78 1.66 6.29
C ARG A 115 22.21 1.53 6.79
N ALA A 116 22.41 1.07 8.03
CA ALA A 116 23.75 0.91 8.60
C ALA A 116 24.53 -0.21 7.90
N ALA A 117 23.89 -1.36 7.64
CA ALA A 117 24.49 -2.48 6.91
C ALA A 117 24.95 -2.06 5.50
N LEU A 118 24.06 -1.42 4.73
CA LEU A 118 24.41 -0.92 3.39
C LEU A 118 25.57 0.10 3.42
N ARG A 119 25.67 0.90 4.49
CA ARG A 119 26.81 1.83 4.68
C ARG A 119 28.11 1.13 5.03
N GLN A 120 28.06 0.02 5.78
CA GLN A 120 29.23 -0.82 6.04
C GLN A 120 29.76 -1.43 4.74
N ASP A 121 28.88 -1.75 3.80
CA ASP A 121 29.23 -2.21 2.45
C ASP A 121 29.73 -1.07 1.52
N GLY A 122 29.92 0.14 2.07
CA GLY A 122 30.42 1.29 1.33
C GLY A 122 29.38 1.99 0.47
N LEU A 123 28.07 1.79 0.69
CA LEU A 123 27.00 2.50 -0.02
C LEU A 123 26.53 3.75 0.73
N GLU A 124 26.05 4.74 -0.01
CA GLU A 124 25.45 5.96 0.53
C GLU A 124 23.94 5.76 0.70
N ALA A 125 23.56 5.03 1.76
CA ALA A 125 22.16 4.70 2.03
C ALA A 125 21.41 5.80 2.81
N SER A 126 20.16 6.06 2.41
CA SER A 126 19.20 6.91 3.15
C SER A 126 17.78 6.35 3.11
N ILE A 127 17.02 6.61 4.17
CA ILE A 127 15.64 6.11 4.36
C ILE A 127 14.65 7.22 4.01
N HIS A 128 13.64 6.89 3.23
CA HIS A 128 12.67 7.80 2.64
C HIS A 128 11.25 7.28 2.83
N PRO A 129 10.64 7.50 4.00
CA PRO A 129 9.22 7.24 4.19
C PRO A 129 8.40 8.18 3.30
N ILE A 130 7.45 7.64 2.53
CA ILE A 130 6.53 8.39 1.69
C ILE A 130 5.12 8.27 2.27
N LEU A 131 4.61 9.36 2.82
CA LEU A 131 3.36 9.38 3.57
C LEU A 131 2.24 10.04 2.76
N VAL A 132 1.17 9.30 2.52
CA VAL A 132 -0.07 9.82 1.94
C VAL A 132 -1.21 9.42 2.84
N GLY A 133 -1.96 10.37 3.38
CA GLY A 133 -3.09 10.09 4.25
C GLY A 133 -4.20 9.34 3.54
N SER A 134 -4.87 8.44 4.26
CA SER A 134 -5.95 7.63 3.70
C SER A 134 -7.16 8.43 3.18
N LEU A 135 -7.30 9.71 3.55
CA LEU A 135 -8.34 10.63 3.06
C LEU A 135 -7.82 11.62 2.00
N GLY A 136 -6.51 11.61 1.70
CA GLY A 136 -5.89 12.38 0.63
C GLY A 136 -4.84 13.40 1.06
N THR A 137 -4.47 13.48 2.34
CA THR A 137 -3.43 14.43 2.78
C THR A 137 -2.04 14.04 2.23
N TRP A 138 -1.35 14.98 1.60
CA TRP A 138 0.04 14.81 1.16
C TRP A 138 1.01 15.33 2.22
N ASP A 139 1.96 14.51 2.65
CA ASP A 139 3.05 14.98 3.52
C ASP A 139 4.10 15.75 2.70
N THR A 140 4.30 17.03 3.02
CA THR A 140 5.28 17.89 2.34
C THR A 140 6.72 17.40 2.53
N ALA A 141 7.01 16.62 3.58
CA ALA A 141 8.32 16.00 3.76
C ALA A 141 8.63 14.92 2.68
N ASN A 142 7.63 14.43 1.95
CA ASN A 142 7.85 13.55 0.80
C ASN A 142 8.64 14.25 -0.31
N ASP A 143 8.47 15.56 -0.48
CA ASP A 143 9.01 16.31 -1.62
C ASP A 143 10.54 16.22 -1.65
N LYS A 144 11.20 16.42 -0.50
CA LYS A 144 12.66 16.31 -0.38
C LYS A 144 13.17 14.92 -0.81
N SER A 145 12.39 13.88 -0.56
CA SER A 145 12.73 12.51 -0.95
C SER A 145 12.52 12.28 -2.43
N LEU A 146 11.35 12.66 -2.96
CA LEU A 146 10.96 12.38 -4.35
C LEU A 146 11.66 13.28 -5.36
N LEU A 147 12.11 14.49 -4.98
CA LEU A 147 12.94 15.35 -5.84
C LEU A 147 14.28 14.71 -6.24
N ARG A 148 14.72 13.64 -5.54
CA ARG A 148 15.88 12.83 -5.95
C ARG A 148 15.59 11.96 -7.19
N LEU A 149 14.31 11.66 -7.42
CA LEU A 149 13.84 10.79 -8.50
C LEU A 149 13.23 11.59 -9.67
N VAL A 150 12.70 12.79 -9.42
CA VAL A 150 11.91 13.53 -10.42
C VAL A 150 12.17 15.03 -10.39
N THR A 151 11.75 15.73 -11.45
CA THR A 151 11.75 17.20 -11.49
C THR A 151 10.63 17.78 -10.62
N ALA A 152 10.79 19.01 -10.14
CA ALA A 152 9.75 19.69 -9.35
C ALA A 152 8.41 19.84 -10.08
N LYS A 153 8.44 20.05 -11.41
CA LYS A 153 7.21 20.11 -12.23
C LYS A 153 6.49 18.76 -12.24
N PHE A 154 7.22 17.67 -12.45
CA PHE A 154 6.63 16.33 -12.47
C PHE A 154 6.17 15.90 -11.08
N LEU A 155 6.90 16.25 -10.01
CA LEU A 155 6.52 15.95 -8.63
C LEU A 155 5.11 16.47 -8.30
N ARG A 156 4.77 17.70 -8.69
CA ARG A 156 3.42 18.26 -8.45
C ARG A 156 2.32 17.45 -9.14
N THR A 157 2.58 16.94 -10.34
CA THR A 157 1.62 16.08 -11.05
C THR A 157 1.55 14.70 -10.38
N MET A 158 2.70 14.13 -10.06
CA MET A 158 2.83 12.81 -9.45
C MET A 158 2.18 12.74 -8.06
N SER A 159 2.35 13.77 -7.21
CA SER A 159 1.74 13.83 -5.89
C SER A 159 0.22 13.86 -5.98
N ARG A 160 -0.34 14.66 -6.90
CA ARG A 160 -1.80 14.68 -7.17
C ARG A 160 -2.30 13.31 -7.61
N LEU A 161 -1.59 12.64 -8.52
CA LEU A 161 -1.98 11.31 -8.99
C LEU A 161 -1.92 10.25 -7.87
N MET A 162 -0.90 10.30 -6.99
CA MET A 162 -0.82 9.42 -5.82
C MET A 162 -1.95 9.66 -4.82
N VAL A 163 -2.29 10.93 -4.58
CA VAL A 163 -3.43 11.31 -3.75
C VAL A 163 -4.73 10.80 -4.37
N CYS A 164 -4.93 10.98 -5.68
CA CYS A 164 -6.11 10.47 -6.39
C CYS A 164 -6.23 8.95 -6.28
N ASP A 165 -5.13 8.20 -6.49
CA ASP A 165 -5.14 6.74 -6.32
C ASP A 165 -5.50 6.34 -4.89
N THR A 166 -4.92 7.03 -3.90
CA THR A 166 -5.18 6.76 -2.48
C THR A 166 -6.65 6.94 -2.15
N ILE A 167 -7.24 8.06 -2.55
CA ILE A 167 -8.67 8.36 -2.36
C ILE A 167 -9.54 7.36 -3.13
N ALA A 168 -9.19 7.01 -4.36
CA ALA A 168 -9.96 6.08 -5.18
C ALA A 168 -10.04 4.70 -4.53
N TRP A 169 -8.93 4.17 -4.01
CA TRP A 169 -8.92 2.92 -3.27
C TRP A 169 -9.63 3.04 -1.92
N SER A 170 -9.42 4.12 -1.15
CA SER A 170 -10.14 4.35 0.12
C SER A 170 -11.65 4.39 -0.09
N ARG A 171 -12.12 5.00 -1.18
CA ARG A 171 -13.53 4.96 -1.59
C ARG A 171 -13.99 3.53 -1.87
N CYS A 172 -13.22 2.76 -2.64
CA CYS A 172 -13.56 1.36 -2.95
C CYS A 172 -13.66 0.51 -1.69
N MET A 173 -12.73 0.67 -0.76
CA MET A 173 -12.77 0.04 0.57
C MET A 173 -14.05 0.37 1.30
N TYR A 174 -14.37 1.66 1.45
CA TYR A 174 -15.58 2.09 2.15
C TYR A 174 -16.84 1.53 1.48
N MET A 175 -16.94 1.63 0.16
CA MET A 175 -18.11 1.14 -0.59
C MET A 175 -18.26 -0.38 -0.49
N GLN A 176 -17.17 -1.15 -0.59
CA GLN A 176 -17.19 -2.60 -0.42
C GLN A 176 -17.53 -2.99 1.02
N HIS A 177 -16.96 -2.27 1.99
CA HIS A 177 -17.22 -2.49 3.41
C HIS A 177 -18.70 -2.33 3.74
N ILE A 178 -19.34 -1.28 3.22
CA ILE A 178 -20.77 -1.03 3.43
C ILE A 178 -21.64 -2.01 2.64
N SER A 179 -21.41 -2.15 1.34
CA SER A 179 -22.32 -2.88 0.44
C SER A 179 -22.09 -4.39 0.41
N GLY A 180 -20.90 -4.86 0.75
CA GLY A 180 -20.48 -6.26 0.59
C GLY A 180 -20.15 -6.65 -0.84
N ARG A 181 -20.32 -5.73 -1.79
CA ARG A 181 -20.05 -5.97 -3.21
C ARG A 181 -18.60 -5.61 -3.51
N GLN A 182 -17.91 -6.46 -4.26
CA GLN A 182 -16.55 -6.18 -4.70
C GLN A 182 -16.48 -4.82 -5.42
N GLN A 183 -15.52 -3.98 -5.03
CA GLN A 183 -15.25 -2.69 -5.65
C GLN A 183 -13.87 -2.70 -6.29
N ARG A 184 -13.65 -1.87 -7.30
CA ARG A 184 -12.34 -1.57 -7.87
C ARG A 184 -12.33 -0.12 -8.36
N PRO A 185 -11.20 0.62 -8.27
CA PRO A 185 -11.11 1.94 -8.86
C PRO A 185 -11.35 1.88 -10.37
N VAL A 186 -11.99 2.93 -10.91
CA VAL A 186 -12.03 3.12 -12.35
C VAL A 186 -10.60 3.36 -12.84
N GLN A 187 -10.13 2.54 -13.78
CA GLN A 187 -8.81 2.72 -14.39
C GLN A 187 -8.80 4.04 -15.18
N TRP A 188 -8.02 5.02 -14.73
CA TRP A 188 -7.84 6.30 -15.43
C TRP A 188 -6.84 6.13 -16.61
N SER A 189 -7.23 5.36 -17.64
CA SER A 189 -6.88 5.50 -19.07
C SER A 189 -7.02 4.17 -19.84
N GLY A 190 -7.86 4.17 -20.89
CA GLY A 190 -7.66 3.58 -22.23
C GLY A 190 -7.49 2.06 -22.44
N ALA A 191 -7.04 1.28 -21.46
CA ALA A 191 -6.88 -0.15 -21.61
C ALA A 191 -7.95 -0.85 -20.77
N ARG A 192 -9.03 -1.30 -21.43
CA ARG A 192 -9.77 -2.45 -20.93
C ARG A 192 -8.76 -3.59 -20.88
N GLU A 193 -8.29 -3.95 -19.70
CA GLU A 193 -7.84 -5.32 -19.50
C GLU A 193 -9.04 -6.23 -19.84
N PRO A 194 -8.87 -7.26 -20.69
CA PRO A 194 -9.97 -8.15 -21.02
C PRO A 194 -10.52 -8.74 -19.72
N ALA A 195 -11.84 -8.63 -19.57
CA ALA A 195 -12.55 -9.24 -18.47
C ALA A 195 -12.26 -10.75 -18.47
N ASP A 196 -11.88 -11.25 -17.30
CA ASP A 196 -12.07 -12.62 -16.88
C ASP A 196 -11.37 -13.70 -17.72
N ALA A 197 -10.10 -13.96 -17.41
CA ALA A 197 -9.62 -15.33 -17.42
C ALA A 197 -10.38 -16.06 -16.29
N ALA A 198 -11.39 -16.85 -16.67
CA ALA A 198 -12.15 -17.70 -15.78
C ALA A 198 -11.21 -18.54 -14.90
N ASP A 199 -11.53 -18.58 -13.60
CA ASP A 199 -10.90 -19.44 -12.60
C ASP A 199 -11.15 -20.92 -12.97
N PRO A 200 -10.14 -21.73 -13.33
CA PRO A 200 -10.35 -23.11 -13.77
C PRO A 200 -10.48 -24.09 -12.59
N ARG A 201 -11.08 -23.69 -11.47
CA ARG A 201 -11.22 -24.54 -10.27
C ARG A 201 -12.62 -25.07 -9.99
N THR A 202 -13.42 -25.23 -11.03
CA THR A 202 -14.61 -26.09 -10.97
C THR A 202 -14.62 -26.98 -12.19
N ASP A 203 -13.93 -28.11 -12.07
CA ASP A 203 -14.31 -29.40 -12.65
C ASP A 203 -13.30 -30.43 -12.14
N ASN A 204 -13.66 -31.11 -11.06
CA ASN A 204 -13.12 -32.44 -10.78
C ASN A 204 -14.30 -33.37 -10.55
N ASP A 205 -14.76 -33.87 -11.69
CA ASP A 205 -15.28 -35.20 -11.98
C ASP A 205 -15.35 -36.15 -10.77
N VAL A 206 -16.60 -36.52 -10.44
CA VAL A 206 -16.90 -37.71 -9.62
C VAL A 206 -16.97 -38.88 -10.60
N SER A 207 -15.93 -39.70 -10.63
CA SER A 207 -16.02 -41.06 -11.17
C SER A 207 -14.91 -41.95 -10.62
N THR A 208 -15.23 -43.25 -10.55
CA THR A 208 -14.45 -44.40 -10.01
C THR A 208 -14.41 -44.51 -8.48
N THR A 209 -14.85 -45.57 -7.80
CA THR A 209 -15.02 -47.00 -8.15
C THR A 209 -15.99 -47.62 -7.13
N ALA A 210 -16.95 -48.43 -7.59
CA ALA A 210 -17.63 -49.43 -6.76
C ALA A 210 -17.24 -50.80 -7.34
N LEU A 211 -16.40 -51.53 -6.62
CA LEU A 211 -16.18 -52.96 -6.79
C LEU A 211 -16.57 -53.61 -5.47
N ALA A 212 -17.65 -54.38 -5.48
CA ALA A 212 -18.03 -55.33 -4.45
C ALA A 212 -18.50 -56.61 -5.16
N GLU A 213 -17.78 -57.70 -4.86
CA GLU A 213 -18.26 -59.08 -4.64
C GLU A 213 -19.13 -59.74 -5.71
N GLU A 214 -18.54 -60.67 -6.49
CA GLU A 214 -18.61 -62.15 -6.33
C GLU A 214 -17.74 -62.84 -7.40
#